data_AF-W2TJH8-F1
#
_entry.id   AF-W2TJH8-F1
#
_cell.length_a   1.000
_cell.length_b   1.000
_cell.length_c   1.000
_cell.angle_alpha   90.00
_cell.angle_beta   90.00
_cell.angle_gamma   90.00
#
_symmetry.space_group_name_H-M   'P 1'
#
loop_
_entity.id
_entity.type
_entity.pdbx_description
1 polymer ?
#
loop_
_entity_poly.entity_id
_entity_poly.type
_entity_poly.pdbx_seq_one_letter_code
_entity_poly.pdbx_strand_id
1 'polypeptide(L)'
;MKCENGVCTLTLSNVSIRDAGTYVCEAENIHGSARSHSIVEVTPPPEKEHFAPKFIELLANRSVFENEEIVLECSVTGKPTPTITW
;
A
#
# COMPACT_ATOMS: atom_id res chain seq x y z
N MET A 1 -16.53 21.73 -0.16
CA MET A 1 -16.60 22.34 1.19
C MET A 1 -18.07 22.49 1.57
N LYS A 2 -18.45 22.15 2.80
CA LYS A 2 -19.82 22.34 3.32
C LYS A 2 -19.71 23.05 4.68
N CYS A 3 -20.49 24.10 4.90
CA CYS A 3 -20.51 24.84 6.16
C CYS A 3 -21.92 24.88 6.72
N GLU A 4 -22.13 24.39 7.94
CA GLU A 4 -23.43 24.34 8.61
C GLU A 4 -23.24 24.51 10.13
N ASN A 5 -24.06 25.36 10.77
CA ASN A 5 -24.02 25.62 12.21
C ASN A 5 -22.62 25.94 12.78
N GLY A 6 -21.82 26.72 12.05
CA GLY A 6 -20.46 27.10 12.47
C GLY A 6 -19.39 26.03 12.22
N VAL A 7 -19.74 24.91 11.59
CA VAL A 7 -18.80 23.83 11.24
C VAL A 7 -18.60 23.80 9.74
N CYS A 8 -17.35 23.95 9.29
CA CYS A 8 -16.96 23.84 7.88
C CYS A 8 -16.14 22.57 7.62
N THR A 9 -16.54 21.78 6.64
CA THR A 9 -15.91 20.49 6.27
C THR A 9 -15.42 20.53 4.83
N LEU A 10 -14.15 20.15 4.61
CA LEU A 10 -13.59 19.84 3.30
C LEU A 10 -13.50 18.31 3.15
N THR A 11 -14.08 17.77 2.08
CA THR A 11 -14.03 16.34 1.77
C THR A 11 -13.29 16.17 0.45
N LEU A 12 -12.22 15.36 0.48
CA LEU A 12 -11.48 14.95 -0.70
C LEU A 12 -11.79 13.48 -0.97
N SER A 13 -11.96 13.11 -2.24
CA SER A 13 -12.23 11.74 -2.68
C SER A 13 -11.14 11.29 -3.64
N ASN A 14 -10.83 10.00 -3.66
CA ASN A 14 -9.74 9.44 -4.48
C ASN A 14 -8.39 10.13 -4.24
N VAL A 15 -8.06 10.34 -2.96
CA VAL A 15 -6.83 11.01 -2.51
C VAL A 15 -5.60 10.23 -2.98
N SER A 16 -4.59 10.98 -3.42
CA SER A 16 -3.30 10.51 -3.90
C SER A 16 -2.16 11.19 -3.14
N ILE A 17 -0.92 10.74 -3.35
CA ILE A 17 0.27 11.36 -2.75
C ILE A 17 0.38 12.86 -3.11
N ARG A 18 -0.20 13.28 -4.24
CA ARG A 18 -0.18 14.69 -4.69
C ARG A 18 -1.05 15.60 -3.82
N ASP A 19 -1.97 15.03 -3.06
CA ASP A 19 -2.87 15.76 -2.18
C ASP A 19 -2.27 15.98 -0.78
N ALA A 20 -1.07 15.43 -0.52
CA ALA A 20 -0.33 15.71 0.71
C ALA A 20 0.15 17.16 0.73
N GLY A 21 0.04 17.82 1.88
CA GLY A 21 0.43 19.22 2.02
C GLY A 21 -0.21 19.93 3.22
N THR A 22 0.02 21.24 3.30
CA THR A 22 -0.59 22.08 4.34
C THR A 22 -1.93 22.62 3.86
N TYR A 23 -2.99 22.33 4.61
CA TYR A 23 -4.33 22.84 4.39
C TYR A 23 -4.61 23.97 5.37
N VAL A 24 -5.16 25.08 4.87
CA VAL A 24 -5.50 26.26 5.68
C VAL A 24 -7.00 26.50 5.61
N CYS A 25 -7.63 26.63 6.78
CA CYS A 25 -8.99 27.12 6.93
C CYS A 25 -8.94 28.57 7.41
N GLU A 26 -9.57 29.47 6.67
CA GLU A 26 -9.68 30.89 7.00
C GLU A 26 -11.15 31.25 7.22
N ALA A 27 -11.42 31.90 8.35
CA ALA A 27 -12.72 32.46 8.68
C ALA A 27 -12.61 33.99 8.74
N GLU A 28 -13.53 34.69 8.09
CA GLU A 28 -13.53 36.16 7.99
C GLU A 28 -14.94 36.71 8.25
N ASN A 29 -15.00 37.85 8.93
CA ASN A 29 -16.19 38.67 9.08
C ASN A 29 -15.83 40.17 9.05
N ILE A 30 -16.81 41.05 9.19
CA ILE A 30 -16.61 42.51 9.16
C ILE A 30 -15.67 43.06 10.24
N HIS A 31 -15.36 42.27 11.26
CA HIS A 31 -14.51 42.65 12.39
C HIS A 31 -13.10 42.05 12.31
N GLY A 32 -12.81 41.18 11.34
CA GLY A 32 -11.48 40.61 11.12
C GLY A 32 -11.49 39.18 10.58
N SER A 33 -10.32 38.55 10.60
CA SER A 33 -10.12 37.17 10.16
C SER A 33 -9.29 36.34 11.14
N ALA A 34 -9.48 35.03 11.09
CA ALA A 34 -8.73 34.04 11.84
C ALA A 34 -8.39 32.86 10.93
N ARG A 35 -7.22 32.26 11.13
CA ARG A 35 -6.73 31.13 10.33
C ARG A 35 -6.33 29.96 11.22
N SER A 36 -6.60 28.75 10.74
CA SER A 36 -6.13 27.50 11.31
C SER A 36 -5.54 26.64 10.20
N HIS A 37 -4.51 25.85 10.49
CA HIS A 37 -3.87 25.00 9.50
C HIS A 37 -3.66 23.58 10.01
N SER A 38 -3.55 22.64 9.07
CA SER A 38 -3.25 21.24 9.33
C SER A 38 -2.32 20.70 8.24
N ILE A 39 -1.42 19.78 8.62
CA ILE A 39 -0.57 19.05 7.68
C ILE A 39 -1.26 17.73 7.39
N VAL A 40 -1.53 17.47 6.11
CA VAL A 40 -2.10 16.21 5.63
C VAL A 40 -0.98 15.40 5.01
N GLU A 41 -0.73 14.23 5.58
CA GLU A 41 0.17 13.22 5.02
C GLU A 41 -0.65 12.14 4.30
N VAL A 42 -0.26 11.80 3.08
CA VAL A 42 -0.87 10.72 2.31
C VAL A 42 0.21 9.69 2.01
N THR A 43 0.13 8.55 2.69
CA THR A 43 1.00 7.42 2.39
C THR A 43 0.45 6.67 1.18
N PRO A 44 1.30 6.14 0.28
CA PRO A 44 0.85 5.14 -0.67
C PRO A 44 0.12 4.02 0.08
N PRO A 45 -0.83 3.32 -0.56
CA PRO A 45 -1.31 2.06 0.00
C PRO A 45 -0.06 1.24 0.37
N PRO A 46 -0.06 0.54 1.52
CA PRO A 46 1.02 -0.41 1.79
C PRO A 46 1.17 -1.23 0.53
N GLU A 47 2.41 -1.49 0.08
CA GLU A 47 2.66 -2.41 -1.01
C GLU A 47 2.03 -3.73 -0.57
N LYS A 48 0.74 -3.93 -0.90
CA LYS A 48 -0.08 -5.11 -0.56
C LYS A 48 0.55 -6.39 -1.10
N GLU A 49 1.62 -6.23 -1.83
CA GLU A 49 2.25 -7.18 -2.65
C GLU A 49 3.67 -7.46 -2.22
N HIS A 50 4.30 -6.78 -1.25
CA HIS A 50 5.65 -7.18 -0.77
C HIS A 50 5.52 -8.17 0.38
N PHE A 51 5.98 -9.40 0.16
CA PHE A 51 5.90 -10.46 1.14
C PHE A 51 7.05 -11.45 0.95
N ALA A 52 7.47 -12.04 2.08
CA ALA A 52 8.56 -13.00 2.10
C ALA A 52 8.24 -14.23 1.24
N PRO A 53 9.25 -14.86 0.62
CA PRO A 53 9.04 -16.07 -0.17
C PRO A 53 8.36 -17.17 0.65
N LYS A 54 7.41 -17.86 0.02
CA LYS A 54 6.69 -18.99 0.59
C LYS A 54 6.53 -20.08 -0.45
N PHE A 55 6.80 -21.32 -0.06
CA PHE A 55 6.47 -22.47 -0.88
C PHE A 55 4.95 -22.65 -0.94
N ILE A 56 4.42 -22.62 -2.16
CA ILE A 56 3.06 -23.04 -2.49
C ILE A 56 3.03 -24.57 -2.56
N GLU A 57 4.05 -25.15 -3.21
CA GLU A 57 4.23 -26.60 -3.34
C GLU A 57 5.65 -26.96 -2.91
N LEU A 58 5.74 -27.89 -1.96
CA LEU A 58 7.02 -28.39 -1.43
C LEU A 58 7.58 -29.49 -2.34
N LEU A 59 8.90 -29.67 -2.28
CA LEU A 59 9.56 -30.82 -2.88
C LEU A 59 9.01 -32.12 -2.31
N ALA A 60 8.76 -33.08 -3.19
CA ALA A 60 8.38 -34.44 -2.83
C ALA A 60 9.56 -35.40 -3.03
N ASN A 61 9.68 -36.38 -2.14
CA ASN A 61 10.63 -37.48 -2.31
C ASN A 61 10.27 -38.30 -3.56
N ARG A 62 11.29 -38.68 -4.33
CA ARG A 62 11.15 -39.51 -5.54
C ARG A 62 12.16 -40.66 -5.50
N SER A 63 11.74 -41.81 -6.00
CA SER A 63 12.58 -42.97 -6.24
C SER A 63 12.46 -43.34 -7.71
N VAL A 64 13.59 -43.48 -8.40
CA VAL A 64 13.68 -43.83 -9.82
C VAL A 64 14.71 -44.95 -9.99
N PHE A 65 14.61 -45.72 -11.06
CA PHE A 65 15.62 -46.73 -11.38
C PHE A 65 16.85 -46.10 -12.04
N GLU A 66 17.96 -46.85 -12.04
CA GLU A 66 19.18 -46.43 -12.71
C GLU A 66 18.93 -46.20 -14.21
N ASN A 67 19.48 -45.10 -14.74
CA ASN A 67 19.30 -44.62 -16.11
C ASN A 67 17.90 -44.07 -16.45
N GLU A 68 17.02 -43.91 -15.46
CA GLU A 68 15.77 -43.16 -15.62
C GLU A 68 15.96 -41.66 -15.33
N GLU A 69 15.07 -40.84 -15.90
CA GLU A 69 15.01 -39.40 -15.65
C GLU A 69 14.26 -39.10 -14.34
N ILE A 70 14.77 -38.15 -13.55
CA ILE A 70 14.11 -37.63 -12.35
C ILE A 70 13.76 -36.15 -12.53
N VAL A 71 12.51 -35.80 -12.19
CA VAL A 71 12.03 -34.42 -12.18
C VAL A 71 11.72 -34.00 -10.74
N LEU A 72 12.40 -32.96 -10.28
CA LEU A 72 12.17 -32.31 -8.98
C LEU A 72 11.53 -30.95 -9.23
N GLU A 73 10.37 -30.71 -8.64
CA GLU A 73 9.58 -29.50 -8.85
C GLU A 73 9.11 -28.92 -7.51
N CYS A 74 9.13 -27.59 -7.40
CA CYS A 74 8.52 -26.86 -6.31
C CYS A 74 7.97 -25.53 -6.83
N SER A 75 7.00 -24.97 -6.11
CA SER A 75 6.37 -23.71 -6.47
C SER A 75 6.57 -22.70 -5.35
N VAL A 76 7.09 -21.51 -5.68
CA VAL A 76 7.42 -20.45 -4.73
C VAL A 76 6.71 -19.17 -5.15
N THR A 77 6.07 -18.50 -4.19
CA THR A 77 5.58 -17.13 -4.34
C THR A 77 6.41 -16.21 -3.46
N GLY A 78 6.58 -14.96 -3.85
CA GLY A 78 7.32 -13.96 -3.11
C GLY A 78 7.40 -12.68 -3.91
N LYS A 79 7.55 -11.55 -3.22
CA LYS A 79 7.68 -10.28 -3.92
C LYS A 79 8.59 -9.31 -3.13
N PRO A 80 9.68 -8.83 -3.75
CA PRO A 80 10.08 -9.04 -5.16
C PRO A 80 10.31 -10.52 -5.51
N THR A 81 10.16 -10.87 -6.80
CA THR A 81 10.20 -12.26 -7.27
C THR A 81 11.44 -12.99 -6.74
N PRO A 82 11.27 -14.14 -6.05
CA PRO A 82 12.39 -14.82 -5.44
C PRO A 82 13.33 -15.43 -6.49
N THR A 83 14.63 -15.43 -6.19
CA THR A 83 15.64 -16.19 -6.95
C THR A 83 15.70 -17.61 -6.40
N ILE A 84 15.62 -18.62 -7.27
CA ILE A 84 15.65 -20.04 -6.90
C ILE A 84 17.02 -20.63 -7.25
N THR A 85 17.59 -21.42 -6.34
CA THR A 85 18.85 -22.15 -6.49
C THR A 85 18.67 -23.62 -6.11
N TRP A 86 19.29 -24.53 -6.85
CA TRP A 86 19.29 -25.98 -6.63
C TRP A 86 20.63 -26.46 -6.09
#